data_AF-A0A182GAU9-F1
#
_entry.id   AF-A0A182GAU9-F1
#
_cell.length_a   1.000
_cell.length_b   1.000
_cell.length_c   1.000
_cell.angle_alpha   90.00
_cell.angle_beta   90.00
_cell.angle_gamma   90.00
#
_symmetry.space_group_name_H-M   'P 1'
#
loop_
_entity.id
_entity.type
_entity.pdbx_description
1 polymer ?
#
loop_
_entity_poly.entity_id
_entity_poly.type
_entity_poly.pdbx_seq_one_letter_code
_entity_poly.pdbx_strand_id
1 'polypeptide(L)'
;IISYDSPRGGVSVITEKGDTTTSFLLLLIQSARPSDSGQYTCNPSNAKSKSVTVHVLNGEFPAAMQRAGQPHHRTPQHHQLLVFLSVFISSLVCYRLVIGRGVLAPT
;
A
#
# COMPACT_ATOMS: atom_id res chain seq x y z
N ILE A 1 -7.04 -9.40 24.37
CA ILE A 1 -5.60 -9.04 24.26
C ILE A 1 -4.93 -10.10 23.39
N ILE A 2 -4.23 -9.72 22.33
CA ILE A 2 -3.54 -10.67 21.44
C ILE A 2 -2.12 -10.88 21.95
N SER A 3 -1.68 -12.15 22.05
CA SER A 3 -0.29 -12.49 22.36
C SER A 3 0.46 -12.89 21.09
N TYR A 4 1.77 -12.64 21.06
CA TYR A 4 2.69 -13.06 20.00
C TYR A 4 2.66 -14.59 19.80
N ASP A 5 2.38 -15.34 20.88
CA ASP A 5 2.29 -16.81 20.90
C ASP A 5 0.85 -17.33 20.69
N SER A 6 0.05 -16.66 19.86
CA SER A 6 -1.32 -17.14 19.62
C SER A 6 -1.30 -18.53 18.96
N PRO A 7 -2.08 -19.51 19.45
CA PRO A 7 -2.09 -20.88 18.92
C PRO A 7 -2.65 -20.99 17.48
N ARG A 8 -3.20 -19.90 16.97
CA ARG A 8 -3.68 -19.78 15.58
C ARG A 8 -2.58 -19.37 14.60
N GLY A 9 -1.38 -19.03 15.11
CA GLY A 9 -0.25 -18.58 14.32
C GLY A 9 -0.49 -17.22 13.64
N GLY A 10 0.57 -16.62 13.10
CA GLY A 10 0.43 -15.49 12.17
C GLY A 10 0.46 -14.08 12.77
N VAL A 11 0.93 -13.90 14.02
CA VAL A 11 1.25 -12.56 14.54
C VAL A 11 2.69 -12.23 14.17
N SER A 12 2.88 -11.33 13.19
CA SER A 12 4.19 -10.79 12.82
C SER A 12 4.29 -9.35 13.29
N VAL A 13 5.41 -9.00 13.93
CA VAL A 13 5.67 -7.64 14.40
C VAL A 13 6.91 -7.08 13.74
N ILE A 14 6.71 -5.99 13.00
CA ILE A 14 7.78 -5.21 12.38
C ILE A 14 7.90 -3.94 13.20
N THR A 15 9.11 -3.68 13.71
CA THR A 15 9.40 -2.44 14.44
C THR A 15 10.36 -1.62 13.61
N GLU A 16 9.91 -0.44 13.16
CA GLU A 16 10.76 0.55 12.53
C GLU A 16 11.25 1.54 13.59
N LYS A 17 12.56 1.62 13.79
CA LYS A 17 13.20 2.59 14.68
C LYS A 17 13.65 3.81 13.88
N GLY A 18 12.99 4.94 14.09
CA GLY A 18 13.39 6.28 13.65
C GLY A 18 13.07 7.32 14.74
N ASP A 19 12.98 8.61 14.39
CA ASP A 19 12.60 9.68 15.34
C ASP A 19 11.25 9.43 16.03
N THR A 20 10.37 8.69 15.36
CA THR A 20 9.18 8.07 15.94
C THR A 20 9.27 6.55 15.76
N THR A 21 9.17 5.80 16.86
CA THR A 21 9.15 4.32 16.78
C THR A 21 7.76 3.85 16.36
N THR A 22 7.64 3.28 15.17
CA THR A 22 6.39 2.72 14.65
C THR A 22 6.47 1.19 14.71
N SER A 23 5.51 0.59 15.42
CA SER A 23 5.35 -0.87 15.46
C SER A 23 4.15 -1.28 14.61
N PHE A 24 4.39 -2.09 13.59
CA PHE A 24 3.38 -2.70 12.75
C PHE A 24 3.10 -4.12 13.26
N LEU A 25 1.88 -4.38 13.70
CA LEU A 25 1.41 -5.71 14.07
C LEU A 25 0.51 -6.24 12.95
N LEU A 26 1.00 -7.23 12.22
CA LEU A 26 0.23 -7.96 11.23
C LEU A 26 -0.35 -9.21 11.89
N LEU A 27 -1.67 -9.30 11.94
CA LEU A 27 -2.39 -10.48 12.40
C LEU A 27 -2.97 -11.22 11.20
N LEU A 28 -2.60 -12.49 11.05
CA LEU A 28 -3.16 -13.39 10.05
C LEU A 28 -3.95 -14.50 10.73
N ILE A 29 -5.29 -14.50 10.55
CA ILE A 29 -6.17 -15.53 11.06
C ILE A 29 -6.47 -16.52 9.92
N GLN A 30 -5.86 -17.70 9.93
CA GLN A 30 -6.21 -18.78 8.99
C GLN A 30 -7.51 -19.47 9.43
N SER A 31 -8.36 -19.81 8.45
CA SER A 31 -9.64 -20.51 8.68
C SER A 31 -10.51 -19.86 9.76
N ALA A 32 -10.81 -18.57 9.57
CA ALA A 32 -11.61 -17.79 10.51
C ALA A 32 -12.98 -18.45 10.75
N ARG A 33 -13.32 -18.65 12.03
CA ARG A 33 -14.59 -19.16 12.52
C ARG A 33 -15.38 -18.01 13.16
N PRO A 34 -16.73 -18.08 13.21
CA PRO A 34 -17.54 -17.08 13.90
C PRO A 34 -17.11 -16.82 15.36
N SER A 35 -16.58 -17.85 16.02
CA SER A 35 -16.00 -17.80 17.38
C SER A 35 -14.80 -16.86 17.52
N ASP A 36 -14.22 -16.42 16.41
CA ASP A 36 -13.02 -15.57 16.39
C ASP A 36 -13.42 -14.10 16.39
N SER A 37 -14.72 -13.81 16.31
CA SER A 37 -15.23 -12.46 16.49
C SER A 37 -14.95 -11.99 17.93
N GLY A 38 -14.54 -10.73 18.08
CA GLY A 38 -14.23 -10.18 19.39
C GLY A 38 -13.36 -8.94 19.33
N GLN A 39 -12.92 -8.48 20.50
CA GLN A 39 -12.04 -7.33 20.62
C GLN A 39 -10.56 -7.74 20.63
N TYR A 40 -9.85 -7.24 19.63
CA TYR A 40 -8.45 -7.47 19.36
C TYR A 40 -7.66 -6.24 19.79
N THR A 41 -6.93 -6.36 20.89
CA THR A 41 -6.12 -5.27 21.46
C THR A 41 -4.64 -5.55 21.24
N CYS A 42 -3.96 -4.60 20.60
CA CYS A 42 -2.51 -4.47 20.57
C CYS A 42 -2.08 -3.62 21.77
N ASN A 43 -1.25 -4.18 22.64
CA ASN A 43 -0.74 -3.50 23.83
C ASN A 43 0.80 -3.59 23.88
N PRO A 44 1.52 -2.71 23.16
CA PRO A 44 2.98 -2.69 23.18
C PRO A 44 3.49 -2.13 24.52
N SER A 45 4.67 -2.59 24.97
CA SER A 45 5.28 -2.14 26.24
C SER A 45 5.72 -0.67 26.25
N ASN A 46 5.99 -0.09 25.08
CA ASN A 46 6.59 1.24 24.93
C ASN A 46 5.70 2.22 24.13
N ALA A 47 4.42 1.90 23.91
CA ALA A 47 3.53 2.76 23.14
C ALA A 47 2.08 2.61 23.60
N LYS A 48 1.19 3.46 23.08
CA LYS A 48 -0.23 3.46 23.44
C LYS A 48 -0.93 2.20 22.91
N SER A 49 -1.74 1.57 23.76
CA SER A 49 -2.58 0.44 23.37
C SER A 49 -3.65 0.86 22.35
N LYS A 50 -3.92 0.00 21.36
CA LYS A 50 -4.97 0.21 20.37
C LYS A 50 -5.83 -1.04 20.21
N SER A 51 -7.14 -0.86 20.17
CA SER A 51 -8.12 -1.95 20.03
C SER A 51 -8.86 -1.85 18.70
N VAL A 52 -9.17 -3.01 18.12
CA VAL A 52 -10.00 -3.19 16.93
C VAL A 52 -11.03 -4.26 17.23
N THR A 53 -12.26 -4.10 16.77
CA THR A 53 -13.30 -5.14 16.88
C THR A 53 -13.37 -5.90 15.57
N VAL A 54 -13.26 -7.22 15.63
CA VAL A 54 -13.32 -8.11 14.47
C VAL A 54 -14.66 -8.84 14.49
N HIS A 55 -15.34 -8.86 13.34
CA HIS A 55 -16.55 -9.63 13.11
C HIS A 55 -16.30 -10.64 12.01
N VAL A 56 -16.39 -11.94 12.33
CA VAL A 56 -16.27 -13.02 11.36
C VAL A 56 -17.67 -13.46 10.94
N LEU A 57 -17.99 -13.26 9.66
CA LEU A 57 -19.27 -13.62 9.08
C LEU A 57 -19.16 -14.98 8.38
N ASN A 58 -20.19 -15.82 8.48
CA ASN A 58 -20.27 -17.04 7.69
C ASN A 58 -20.60 -16.66 6.25
N GLY A 59 -19.67 -16.88 5.33
CA GLY A 59 -19.79 -16.37 3.96
C GLY A 59 -20.70 -17.25 3.11
N GLU A 60 -21.91 -16.78 2.80
CA GLU A 60 -22.57 -17.16 1.54
C GLU A 60 -22.16 -16.22 0.40
N PHE A 61 -21.69 -15.00 0.70
CA PHE A 61 -21.27 -14.02 -0.30
C PHE A 61 -20.03 -13.20 0.15
N PRO A 62 -18.80 -13.62 -0.19
CA PRO A 62 -17.56 -12.88 0.14
C PRO A 62 -17.38 -11.56 -0.63
N ALA A 63 -18.38 -11.11 -1.39
CA ALA A 63 -18.29 -9.95 -2.30
C ALA A 63 -18.45 -8.58 -1.61
N ALA A 64 -18.76 -8.51 -0.32
CA ALA A 64 -19.03 -7.26 0.40
C ALA A 64 -17.87 -6.74 1.26
N MET A 65 -16.64 -7.28 1.13
CA MET A 65 -15.44 -6.70 1.74
C MET A 65 -15.12 -5.35 1.07
N GLN A 66 -15.67 -4.27 1.61
CA GLN A 66 -15.27 -2.92 1.25
C GLN A 66 -13.79 -2.74 1.61
N ARG A 67 -12.94 -2.65 0.59
CA ARG A 67 -11.56 -2.19 0.73
C ARG A 67 -11.59 -0.74 1.20
N ALA A 68 -11.60 -0.52 2.51
CA ALA A 68 -11.24 0.78 3.06
C ALA A 68 -9.74 1.01 2.80
N GLY A 69 -9.41 1.78 1.76
CA GLY A 69 -8.06 2.32 1.58
C GLY A 69 -7.29 1.92 0.33
N GLN A 70 -7.93 1.66 -0.82
CA GLN A 70 -7.26 1.95 -2.09
C GLN A 70 -7.78 3.30 -2.58
N PRO A 71 -6.95 4.37 -2.65
CA PRO A 71 -7.29 5.48 -3.50
C PRO A 71 -7.39 4.89 -4.91
N HIS A 72 -8.61 4.75 -5.41
CA HIS A 72 -8.82 4.52 -6.82
C HIS A 72 -8.32 5.79 -7.48
N HIS A 73 -7.03 5.83 -7.81
CA HIS A 73 -6.44 6.88 -8.62
C HIS A 73 -7.03 6.64 -10.00
N ARG A 74 -8.24 7.19 -10.19
CA ARG A 74 -8.90 7.30 -11.48
C ARG A 74 -8.06 8.33 -12.22
N THR A 75 -6.93 7.88 -12.76
CA THR A 75 -6.08 8.69 -13.61
C THR A 75 -7.00 9.20 -14.72
N PRO A 76 -7.21 10.51 -14.84
CA PRO A 76 -8.10 11.03 -15.86
C PRO A 76 -7.59 10.54 -17.22
N GLN A 77 -8.50 10.08 -18.07
CA GLN A 77 -8.20 9.48 -19.39
C GLN A 77 -7.26 10.36 -20.24
N HIS A 78 -7.25 11.68 -19.99
CA HIS A 78 -6.37 12.67 -20.60
C HIS A 78 -4.90 12.61 -20.15
N HIS A 79 -4.60 12.04 -18.99
CA HIS A 79 -3.25 12.01 -18.43
C HIS A 79 -2.31 11.11 -19.25
N GLN A 80 -2.83 9.98 -19.74
CA GLN A 80 -2.05 9.10 -20.62
C GLN A 80 -1.70 9.81 -21.93
N LEU A 81 -2.66 10.51 -22.55
CA LEU A 81 -2.42 11.27 -23.78
C LEU A 81 -1.41 12.41 -23.58
N LEU A 82 -1.50 13.15 -22.47
CA LEU A 82 -0.55 14.22 -22.13
C LEU A 82 0.88 13.68 -21.97
N VAL A 83 1.04 12.54 -21.30
CA VAL A 83 2.36 11.88 -21.13
C VAL A 83 2.92 11.43 -22.48
N PHE A 84 2.11 10.82 -23.35
CA PHE A 84 2.53 10.43 -24.69
C PHE A 84 2.98 11.64 -25.53
N LEU A 85 2.20 12.73 -25.51
CA LEU A 85 2.54 13.97 -26.20
C LEU A 85 3.84 14.57 -25.67
N SER A 86 4.04 14.64 -24.36
CA SER A 86 5.27 15.20 -23.79
C SER A 86 6.52 14.39 -24.17
N VAL A 87 6.41 13.04 -24.15
CA VAL A 87 7.51 12.17 -24.56
C VAL A 87 7.82 12.34 -26.05
N PHE A 88 6.79 12.40 -26.89
CA PHE A 88 6.97 12.59 -28.33
C PHE A 88 7.65 13.93 -28.67
N ILE A 89 7.19 15.03 -28.07
CA ILE A 89 7.80 16.36 -28.26
C ILE A 89 9.24 16.37 -27.76
N SER A 90 9.53 15.81 -26.58
CA SER A 90 10.90 15.73 -26.07
C SER A 90 11.83 14.94 -27.00
N SER A 91 11.35 13.82 -27.57
CA SER A 91 12.10 13.01 -28.53
C SER A 91 12.38 13.76 -29.82
N LEU A 92 11.40 14.49 -30.36
CA LEU A 92 11.57 15.37 -31.52
C LEU A 92 12.57 16.50 -31.26
N VAL A 93 12.48 17.17 -30.10
CA VAL A 93 13.42 18.21 -29.71
C VAL A 93 14.82 17.62 -29.57
N CYS A 94 14.99 16.48 -28.91
CA CYS A 94 16.27 15.78 -28.82
C CYS A 94 16.80 15.36 -30.19
N TYR A 95 15.98 14.79 -31.07
CA TYR A 95 16.34 14.40 -32.42
C TYR A 95 16.79 15.62 -33.25
N ARG A 96 16.06 16.73 -33.16
CA ARG A 96 16.41 18.00 -33.81
C ARG A 96 17.64 18.65 -33.20
N LEU A 97 17.86 18.54 -31.90
CA LEU A 97 19.05 19.05 -31.21
C LEU A 97 20.29 18.24 -31.57
N VAL A 98 20.18 16.90 -31.63
CA VAL A 98 21.28 16.00 -31.98
C VAL A 98 21.66 16.14 -33.46
N ILE A 99 20.67 16.26 -34.35
CA ILE A 99 20.92 16.48 -35.79
C ILE A 99 21.37 17.92 -36.05
N GLY A 100 20.77 18.91 -35.39
CA GLY A 100 21.13 20.33 -35.52
C GLY A 100 22.51 20.64 -34.96
N ARG A 101 23.00 19.88 -33.96
CA ARG A 101 24.37 19.96 -33.44
C ARG A 101 25.38 19.11 -34.23
N GLY A 102 24.93 18.31 -35.21
CA GLY A 102 25.80 17.59 -36.13
C GLY A 102 26.37 18.44 -37.29
N VAL A 103 25.90 19.69 -37.44
CA VAL A 103 26.38 20.64 -38.47
C VAL A 103 26.54 22.03 -37.85
N LEU A 104 27.38 22.15 -36.81
CA LEU A 104 28.06 23.41 -36.51
C LEU A 104 29.33 23.10 -35.71
N ALA A 105 30.32 22.53 -36.37
CA ALA A 105 31.72 22.83 -36.05
C ALA A 105 32.13 23.99 -36.97
N PRO A 106 32.10 25.26 -36.50
CA PRO A 106 32.78 26.33 -37.21
C PRO A 106 34.24 26.38 -36.77
N THR A 107 35.12 26.42 -37.77
CA THR A 107 36.54 26.84 -37.76
C THR A 107 37.50 26.17 -36.78
#